data_AF-A0A540KF49-F1
#
_entry.id   AF-A0A540KF49-F1
#
_cell.length_a   1.000
_cell.length_b   1.000
_cell.length_c   1.000
_cell.angle_alpha   90.00
_cell.angle_beta   90.00
_cell.angle_gamma   90.00
#
_symmetry.space_group_name_H-M   'P 1'
#
loop_
_entity.id
_entity.type
_entity.pdbx_description
1 polymer ?
#
loop_
_entity_poly.entity_id
_entity_poly.type
_entity_poly.pdbx_seq_one_letter_code
_entity_poly.pdbx_strand_id
1 'polypeptide(L)'
;MESKTIQGYLQKKTILVTGATGFLAMVFLEKILRVQPDVKKVYLLLRAPDINSATDRMHNEIIGKELFKVLREKMGAYFDSFISEKVVAIPGDVSSENLGVKDSKFREEMFNEIQIILNSAATTKFDERYDIALDVNTSGVLHVLSFAKKCLKLEMLLHESTAYVCGERAGLIAEDLSSSLIDDIINNNFELHEKKLVEETLNERKAQGASEEIITRTMKDLGIERAKLYGWPNTYVFTKAIGEIFLHHSKDNLPLVIIRPTVVTSTYKEPFPGWTQGLRTIDSIFAGYGKGKLKCLLVDPMSVFDMIQLVGVGAGRVSMGFGLSRCGGLWAYAQDNEGQQVAEAHQATGTKDLGQQDTSSDVQIIEHVSDAGF
;
A
#
# COMPACT_ATOMS: atom_id res chain seq x y z
N MET A 1 -20.58 21.64 12.41
CA MET A 1 -19.94 20.47 11.78
C MET A 1 -18.45 20.68 11.86
N GLU A 2 -17.78 20.03 12.80
CA GLU A 2 -16.32 20.02 12.82
C GLU A 2 -15.84 19.46 11.46
N SER A 3 -14.95 20.20 10.80
CA SER A 3 -14.26 19.71 9.61
C SER A 3 -13.61 18.37 9.98
N LYS A 4 -14.11 17.27 9.40
CA LYS A 4 -13.65 15.90 9.70
C LYS A 4 -12.22 15.71 9.19
N THR A 5 -11.24 16.18 9.95
CA THR A 5 -9.83 15.85 9.68
C THR A 5 -9.65 14.34 9.81
N ILE A 6 -8.74 13.76 9.03
CA ILE A 6 -8.50 12.31 9.09
C ILE A 6 -7.98 11.91 10.48
N GLN A 7 -7.24 12.79 11.15
CA GLN A 7 -6.86 12.62 12.55
C GLN A 7 -8.10 12.46 13.45
N GLY A 8 -9.09 13.36 13.35
CA GLY A 8 -10.34 13.25 14.09
C GLY A 8 -11.12 11.97 13.77
N TYR A 9 -11.15 11.56 12.49
CA TYR A 9 -11.78 10.31 12.08
C TYR A 9 -11.16 9.07 12.75
N LEU A 10 -9.83 9.05 12.93
CA LEU A 10 -9.12 7.93 13.56
C LEU A 10 -9.26 7.87 15.08
N GLN A 11 -9.85 8.90 15.71
CA GLN A 11 -10.07 8.93 17.15
C GLN A 11 -10.97 7.76 17.58
N LYS A 12 -10.56 7.04 18.63
CA LYS A 12 -11.28 5.89 19.20
C LYS A 12 -11.55 4.74 18.21
N LYS A 13 -10.93 4.73 17.03
CA LYS A 13 -11.06 3.62 16.08
C LYS A 13 -10.24 2.42 16.53
N THR A 14 -10.77 1.22 16.28
CA THR A 14 -9.97 -0.01 16.27
C THR A 14 -9.61 -0.37 14.83
N ILE A 15 -8.31 -0.58 14.60
CA ILE A 15 -7.73 -0.81 13.27
C ILE A 15 -7.04 -2.17 13.23
N LEU A 16 -7.24 -2.95 12.18
CA LEU A 16 -6.43 -4.11 11.85
C LEU A 16 -5.46 -3.76 10.73
N VAL A 17 -4.18 -4.05 10.92
CA VAL A 17 -3.13 -3.87 9.91
C VAL A 17 -2.53 -5.23 9.57
N THR A 18 -2.64 -5.63 8.30
CA THR A 18 -1.86 -6.76 7.76
C THR A 18 -0.58 -6.23 7.13
N GLY A 19 0.48 -7.04 7.13
CA GLY A 19 1.76 -6.63 6.53
C GLY A 19 2.49 -5.53 7.30
N ALA A 20 2.25 -5.40 8.62
CA ALA A 20 2.80 -4.34 9.46
C ALA A 20 4.35 -4.29 9.53
N THR A 21 5.03 -5.38 9.16
CA THR A 21 6.50 -5.41 9.01
C THR A 21 6.97 -4.85 7.68
N GLY A 22 6.06 -4.55 6.75
CA GLY A 22 6.33 -3.88 5.48
C GLY A 22 6.39 -2.36 5.65
N PHE A 23 7.07 -1.71 4.71
CA PHE A 23 7.41 -0.29 4.81
C PHE A 23 6.22 0.64 4.94
N LEU A 24 5.25 0.53 4.02
CA LEU A 24 4.09 1.43 3.98
C LEU A 24 3.23 1.28 5.23
N ALA A 25 2.87 0.04 5.60
CA ALA A 25 2.13 -0.24 6.81
C ALA A 25 2.85 0.24 8.08
N MET A 26 4.18 0.13 8.13
CA MET A 26 4.98 0.58 9.27
C MET A 26 4.96 2.11 9.40
N VAL A 27 5.11 2.85 8.29
CA VAL A 27 4.97 4.32 8.29
C VAL A 27 3.56 4.74 8.67
N PHE A 28 2.54 4.04 8.18
CA PHE A 28 1.16 4.30 8.54
C PHE A 28 0.92 4.11 10.05
N LEU A 29 1.43 3.01 10.62
CA LEU A 29 1.36 2.74 12.06
C LEU A 29 2.05 3.84 12.88
N GLU A 30 3.28 4.22 12.53
CA GLU A 30 3.99 5.31 13.22
C GLU A 30 3.19 6.62 13.15
N LYS A 31 2.71 6.97 11.96
CA LYS A 31 1.96 8.21 11.74
C LYS A 31 0.70 8.25 12.59
N ILE A 32 -0.09 7.17 12.62
CA ILE A 32 -1.30 7.09 13.47
C ILE A 32 -0.93 7.31 14.93
N LEU A 33 0.00 6.53 15.46
CA LEU A 33 0.37 6.58 16.87
C LEU A 33 0.92 7.95 17.29
N ARG A 34 1.65 8.63 16.39
CA ARG A 34 2.23 9.96 16.66
C ARG A 34 1.21 11.10 16.58
N VAL A 35 0.27 11.06 15.62
CA VAL A 35 -0.66 12.18 15.38
C VAL A 35 -2.02 11.97 16.02
N GLN A 36 -2.44 10.73 16.25
CA GLN A 36 -3.71 10.41 16.91
C GLN A 36 -3.51 9.41 18.06
N PRO A 37 -3.00 9.87 19.22
CA PRO A 37 -2.78 9.01 20.37
C PRO A 37 -4.09 8.45 20.98
N ASP A 38 -5.25 9.04 20.67
CA ASP A 38 -6.56 8.56 21.14
C ASP A 38 -7.14 7.45 20.24
N VAL A 39 -6.37 6.88 19.32
CA VAL A 39 -6.76 5.64 18.66
C VAL A 39 -7.06 4.58 19.73
N LYS A 40 -8.14 3.82 19.57
CA LYS A 40 -8.57 2.87 20.61
C LYS A 40 -7.58 1.71 20.69
N LYS A 41 -7.31 1.08 19.54
CA LYS A 41 -6.45 -0.11 19.44
C LYS A 41 -6.01 -0.34 18.00
N VAL A 42 -4.80 -0.83 17.81
CA VAL A 42 -4.26 -1.25 16.51
C VAL A 42 -3.79 -2.70 16.61
N TYR A 43 -4.52 -3.59 15.96
CA TYR A 43 -4.17 -4.99 15.81
C TYR A 43 -3.17 -5.16 14.66
N LEU A 44 -2.06 -5.86 14.92
CA LEU A 44 -1.04 -6.16 13.92
C LEU A 44 -1.05 -7.66 13.63
N LEU A 45 -1.48 -8.06 12.43
CA LEU A 45 -1.39 -9.46 12.01
C LEU A 45 0.06 -9.78 11.62
N LEU A 46 0.68 -10.70 12.35
CA LEU A 46 2.08 -11.08 12.19
C LEU A 46 2.21 -12.60 12.06
N ARG A 47 2.88 -13.05 11.01
CA ARG A 47 3.29 -14.46 10.87
C ARG A 47 4.21 -14.83 12.03
N ALA A 48 3.72 -15.69 12.91
CA ALA A 48 4.40 -16.20 14.08
C ALA A 48 3.67 -17.47 14.57
N PRO A 49 4.37 -18.41 15.25
CA PRO A 49 3.75 -19.64 15.74
C PRO A 49 2.76 -19.41 16.88
N ASP A 50 3.00 -18.38 17.70
CA ASP A 50 2.23 -18.06 18.91
C ASP A 50 2.28 -16.56 19.22
N ILE A 51 1.53 -16.16 20.25
CA ILE A 51 1.37 -14.77 20.68
C ILE A 51 2.66 -14.15 21.22
N ASN A 52 3.50 -14.94 21.89
CA ASN A 52 4.78 -14.46 22.44
C ASN A 52 5.73 -14.12 21.30
N SER A 53 5.87 -15.04 20.34
CA SER A 53 6.67 -14.85 19.12
C SER A 53 6.15 -13.68 18.28
N ALA A 54 4.82 -13.50 18.18
CA ALA A 54 4.23 -12.35 17.49
C ALA A 54 4.57 -11.03 18.20
N THR A 55 4.53 -11.02 19.53
CA THR A 55 4.85 -9.85 20.36
C THR A 55 6.34 -9.50 20.27
N ASP A 56 7.22 -10.48 20.38
CA ASP A 56 8.67 -10.28 20.18
C ASP A 56 8.98 -9.74 18.79
N ARG A 57 8.30 -10.28 17.77
CA ARG A 57 8.43 -9.82 16.40
C ARG A 57 7.94 -8.38 16.23
N MET A 58 6.81 -8.01 16.83
CA MET A 58 6.32 -6.63 16.87
C MET A 58 7.35 -5.69 17.48
N HIS A 59 7.94 -6.04 18.63
CA HIS A 59 8.94 -5.20 19.27
C HIS A 59 10.22 -5.07 18.44
N ASN A 60 10.75 -6.17 17.90
CA ASN A 60 12.04 -6.18 17.22
C ASN A 60 11.98 -5.71 15.76
N GLU A 61 10.94 -6.07 15.02
CA GLU A 61 10.84 -5.77 13.58
C GLU A 61 10.09 -4.47 13.28
N ILE A 62 9.31 -3.94 14.23
CA ILE A 62 8.46 -2.76 14.02
C ILE A 62 8.83 -1.65 15.01
N ILE A 63 8.44 -1.80 16.27
CA ILE A 63 8.53 -0.73 17.29
C ILE A 63 9.98 -0.35 17.60
N GLY A 64 10.91 -1.29 17.51
CA GLY A 64 12.34 -1.10 17.71
C GLY A 64 13.05 -0.41 16.54
N LYS A 65 12.38 -0.17 15.41
CA LYS A 65 12.99 0.52 14.26
C LYS A 65 13.16 2.00 14.54
N GLU A 66 14.20 2.59 13.92
CA GLU A 66 14.52 4.01 14.03
C GLU A 66 13.35 4.92 13.63
N LEU A 67 12.44 4.44 12.76
CA LEU A 67 11.21 5.14 12.40
C LEU A 67 10.45 5.67 13.63
N PHE A 68 10.39 4.89 14.71
CA PHE A 68 9.65 5.23 15.92
C PHE A 68 10.42 6.17 16.86
N LYS A 69 11.62 6.66 16.51
CA LYS A 69 12.43 7.53 17.39
C LYS A 69 11.68 8.80 17.79
N VAL A 70 10.99 9.45 16.84
CA VAL A 70 10.25 10.69 17.09
C VAL A 70 9.07 10.45 18.05
N LEU A 71 8.34 9.35 17.87
CA LEU A 71 7.29 8.96 18.81
C LEU A 71 7.86 8.64 20.20
N ARG A 72 8.99 7.93 20.26
CA ARG A 72 9.68 7.58 21.50
C ARG A 72 10.16 8.80 22.27
N GLU A 73 10.78 9.75 21.58
CA GLU A 73 11.21 11.04 22.17
C GLU A 73 10.01 11.85 22.67
N LYS A 74 8.91 11.89 21.89
CA LYS A 74 7.68 12.60 22.26
C LYS A 74 7.01 12.00 23.52
N MET A 75 7.01 10.69 23.68
CA MET A 75 6.35 9.99 24.79
C MET A 75 7.26 9.82 26.01
N GLY A 76 8.59 9.83 25.84
CA GLY A 76 9.54 9.63 26.91
C GLY A 76 9.29 8.32 27.67
N ALA A 77 9.23 8.41 29.00
CA ALA A 77 9.02 7.25 29.88
C ALA A 77 7.67 6.52 29.66
N TYR A 78 6.69 7.18 29.02
CA TYR A 78 5.37 6.59 28.76
C TYR A 78 5.30 5.78 27.47
N PHE A 79 6.38 5.75 26.67
CA PHE A 79 6.37 5.10 25.36
C PHE A 79 5.97 3.63 25.44
N ASP A 80 6.61 2.84 26.31
CA ASP A 80 6.36 1.40 26.37
C ASP A 80 4.93 1.10 26.85
N SER A 81 4.46 1.82 27.89
CA SER A 81 3.06 1.69 28.35
C SER A 81 2.06 2.08 27.27
N PHE A 82 2.35 3.13 26.50
CA PHE A 82 1.49 3.58 25.41
C PHE A 82 1.43 2.53 24.28
N ILE A 83 2.56 1.95 23.88
CA ILE A 83 2.58 0.89 22.87
C ILE A 83 1.81 -0.34 23.38
N SER A 84 2.05 -0.79 24.62
CA SER A 84 1.34 -1.94 25.19
C SER A 84 -0.16 -1.72 25.33
N GLU A 85 -0.61 -0.48 25.55
CA GLU A 85 -2.04 -0.14 25.60
C GLU A 85 -2.66 -0.12 24.19
N LYS A 86 -1.96 0.48 23.21
CA LYS A 86 -2.55 0.76 21.90
C LYS A 86 -2.34 -0.33 20.86
N VAL A 87 -1.29 -1.14 20.96
CA VAL A 87 -0.88 -2.05 19.87
C VAL A 87 -0.90 -3.49 20.36
N VAL A 88 -1.59 -4.36 19.61
CA VAL A 88 -1.70 -5.78 19.93
C VAL A 88 -1.22 -6.60 18.74
N ALA A 89 -0.16 -7.39 18.95
CA ALA A 89 0.31 -8.36 17.97
C ALA A 89 -0.63 -9.57 17.92
N ILE A 90 -0.93 -10.07 16.72
CA ILE A 90 -1.76 -11.26 16.52
C ILE A 90 -0.99 -12.26 15.66
N PRO A 91 -0.75 -13.49 16.15
CA PRO A 91 -0.19 -14.55 15.31
C PRO A 91 -1.20 -14.95 14.23
N GLY A 92 -0.81 -14.84 12.97
CA GLY A 92 -1.66 -15.22 11.84
C GLY A 92 -1.03 -14.96 10.48
N ASP A 93 -1.71 -15.42 9.44
CA ASP A 93 -1.30 -15.29 8.04
C ASP A 93 -2.53 -15.03 7.16
N VAL A 94 -2.40 -14.08 6.23
CA VAL A 94 -3.48 -13.77 5.27
C VAL A 94 -3.77 -14.94 4.35
N SER A 95 -2.78 -15.80 4.07
CA SER A 95 -2.98 -17.02 3.25
C SER A 95 -3.93 -18.04 3.90
N SER A 96 -4.29 -17.86 5.16
CA SER A 96 -5.17 -18.77 5.90
C SER A 96 -6.57 -18.19 6.11
N GLU A 97 -7.58 -19.05 6.12
CA GLU A 97 -8.93 -18.67 6.52
C GLU A 97 -8.95 -18.01 7.90
N ASN A 98 -9.84 -17.04 8.08
CA ASN A 98 -9.92 -16.21 9.28
C ASN A 98 -8.56 -15.63 9.72
N LEU A 99 -7.68 -15.39 8.74
CA LEU A 99 -6.34 -14.84 8.90
C LEU A 99 -5.42 -15.71 9.77
N GLY A 100 -5.73 -17.00 9.92
CA GLY A 100 -4.97 -17.93 10.76
C GLY A 100 -5.09 -17.68 12.26
N VAL A 101 -5.97 -16.76 12.70
CA VAL A 101 -6.22 -16.50 14.12
C VAL A 101 -6.97 -17.69 14.70
N LYS A 102 -6.35 -18.48 15.59
CA LYS A 102 -6.91 -19.77 16.04
C LYS A 102 -7.97 -19.66 17.14
N ASP A 103 -7.82 -18.70 18.05
CA ASP A 103 -8.76 -18.51 19.16
C ASP A 103 -10.10 -17.92 18.67
N SER A 104 -11.18 -18.70 18.81
CA SER A 104 -12.51 -18.29 18.35
C SER A 104 -13.11 -17.13 19.14
N LYS A 105 -12.89 -17.07 20.45
CA LYS A 105 -13.42 -15.99 21.29
C LYS A 105 -12.71 -14.68 20.95
N PHE A 106 -11.39 -14.74 20.79
CA PHE A 106 -10.61 -13.58 20.38
C PHE A 106 -10.99 -13.09 18.97
N ARG A 107 -11.26 -14.02 18.03
CA ARG A 107 -11.81 -13.65 16.71
C ARG A 107 -13.16 -12.95 16.81
N GLU A 108 -14.07 -13.45 17.65
CA GLU A 108 -15.38 -12.81 17.88
C GLU A 108 -15.23 -11.41 18.45
N GLU A 109 -14.31 -11.20 19.40
CA GLU A 109 -13.98 -9.85 19.90
C GLU A 109 -13.53 -8.93 18.77
N MET A 110 -12.59 -9.38 17.94
CA MET A 110 -12.11 -8.63 16.77
C MET A 110 -13.24 -8.23 15.83
N PHE A 111 -14.13 -9.19 15.48
CA PHE A 111 -15.30 -8.92 14.63
C PHE A 111 -16.23 -7.85 15.22
N ASN A 112 -16.32 -7.76 16.55
CA ASN A 112 -17.21 -6.83 17.24
C ASN A 112 -16.63 -5.42 17.43
N GLU A 113 -15.32 -5.22 17.21
CA GLU A 113 -14.68 -3.93 17.45
C GLU A 113 -13.90 -3.34 16.28
N ILE A 114 -13.41 -4.12 15.33
CA ILE A 114 -12.66 -3.60 14.19
C ILE A 114 -13.55 -2.70 13.33
N GLN A 115 -13.06 -1.49 13.06
CA GLN A 115 -13.73 -0.48 12.25
C GLN A 115 -12.97 -0.21 10.95
N ILE A 116 -11.65 -0.39 10.94
CA ILE A 116 -10.82 -0.15 9.76
C ILE A 116 -9.89 -1.35 9.57
N ILE A 117 -9.77 -1.82 8.34
CA ILE A 117 -8.78 -2.83 7.96
C ILE A 117 -7.85 -2.21 6.92
N LEU A 118 -6.56 -2.11 7.23
CA LEU A 118 -5.51 -1.84 6.25
C LEU A 118 -4.90 -3.17 5.81
N ASN A 119 -5.18 -3.56 4.57
CA ASN A 119 -4.59 -4.72 3.93
C ASN A 119 -3.35 -4.34 3.11
N SER A 120 -2.17 -4.42 3.73
CA SER A 120 -0.87 -4.15 3.12
C SER A 120 0.01 -5.41 3.01
N ALA A 121 -0.47 -6.56 3.51
CA ALA A 121 0.23 -7.83 3.33
C ALA A 121 0.32 -8.20 1.84
N ALA A 122 1.55 -8.35 1.37
CA ALA A 122 1.87 -8.83 0.03
C ALA A 122 3.26 -9.48 0.03
N THR A 123 3.49 -10.40 -0.90
CA THR A 123 4.85 -10.63 -1.39
C THR A 123 5.14 -9.67 -2.53
N THR A 124 6.24 -8.91 -2.40
CA THR A 124 6.62 -7.85 -3.34
C THR A 124 7.82 -8.22 -4.21
N LYS A 125 8.27 -9.49 -4.17
CA LYS A 125 9.35 -9.95 -5.04
C LYS A 125 8.79 -10.24 -6.44
N PHE A 126 9.42 -9.69 -7.47
CA PHE A 126 8.96 -9.83 -8.85
C PHE A 126 9.04 -11.27 -9.36
N ASP A 127 9.94 -12.07 -8.80
CA ASP A 127 10.16 -13.48 -9.12
C ASP A 127 9.88 -14.39 -7.90
N GLU A 128 8.89 -14.08 -7.06
CA GLU A 128 8.50 -15.01 -6.00
C GLU A 128 7.94 -16.32 -6.60
N ARG A 129 8.05 -17.42 -5.85
CA ARG A 129 7.37 -18.65 -6.23
C ARG A 129 5.87 -18.40 -6.43
N TYR A 130 5.33 -18.93 -7.53
CA TYR A 130 3.96 -18.63 -7.92
C TYR A 130 2.90 -19.11 -6.93
N ASP A 131 3.13 -20.27 -6.29
CA ASP A 131 2.28 -20.78 -5.21
C ASP A 131 2.17 -19.79 -4.05
N ILE A 132 3.30 -19.30 -3.55
CA ILE A 132 3.34 -18.31 -2.47
C ILE A 132 2.70 -16.99 -2.90
N ALA A 133 2.96 -16.56 -4.14
CA ALA A 133 2.44 -15.30 -4.65
C ALA A 133 0.91 -15.30 -4.78
N LEU A 134 0.32 -16.37 -5.32
CA LEU A 134 -1.13 -16.54 -5.38
C LEU A 134 -1.75 -16.62 -3.99
N ASP A 135 -1.16 -17.39 -3.07
CA ASP A 135 -1.70 -17.56 -1.72
C ASP A 135 -1.76 -16.26 -0.94
N VAL A 136 -0.75 -15.40 -1.07
CA VAL A 136 -0.71 -14.13 -0.33
C VAL A 136 -1.45 -13.02 -1.07
N ASN A 137 -1.12 -12.79 -2.34
CA ASN A 137 -1.58 -11.61 -3.07
C ASN A 137 -2.98 -11.80 -3.68
N THR A 138 -3.45 -13.04 -3.85
CA THR A 138 -4.79 -13.35 -4.38
C THR A 138 -5.68 -13.97 -3.30
N SER A 139 -5.42 -15.20 -2.88
CA SER A 139 -6.24 -15.90 -1.87
C SER A 139 -6.30 -15.11 -0.57
N GLY A 140 -5.16 -14.57 -0.14
CA GLY A 140 -5.08 -13.81 1.10
C GLY A 140 -5.89 -12.51 1.07
N VAL A 141 -6.05 -11.89 -0.09
CA VAL A 141 -6.95 -10.75 -0.26
C VAL A 141 -8.40 -11.17 -0.06
N LEU A 142 -8.81 -12.33 -0.58
CA LEU A 142 -10.15 -12.88 -0.37
C LEU A 142 -10.39 -13.34 1.07
N HIS A 143 -9.38 -13.87 1.77
CA HIS A 143 -9.49 -14.18 3.20
C HIS A 143 -9.64 -12.91 4.04
N VAL A 144 -8.90 -11.85 3.72
CA VAL A 144 -9.08 -10.54 4.36
C VAL A 144 -10.46 -9.97 4.09
N LEU A 145 -10.96 -10.05 2.87
CA LEU A 145 -12.32 -9.65 2.54
C LEU A 145 -13.36 -10.47 3.33
N SER A 146 -13.19 -11.79 3.40
CA SER A 146 -14.07 -12.69 4.15
C SER A 146 -14.07 -12.40 5.65
N PHE A 147 -12.91 -12.02 6.19
CA PHE A 147 -12.78 -11.53 7.57
C PHE A 147 -13.48 -10.19 7.75
N ALA A 148 -13.30 -9.27 6.80
CA ALA A 148 -13.90 -7.94 6.81
C ALA A 148 -15.43 -8.01 6.80
N LYS A 149 -16.03 -8.89 5.99
CA LYS A 149 -17.49 -9.14 5.95
C LYS A 149 -18.08 -9.62 7.29
N LYS A 150 -17.25 -10.21 8.16
CA LYS A 150 -17.68 -10.65 9.51
C LYS A 150 -17.57 -9.53 10.55
N CYS A 151 -16.89 -8.42 10.25
CA CYS A 151 -16.70 -7.31 11.17
C CYS A 151 -17.96 -6.42 11.22
N LEU A 152 -18.65 -6.40 12.36
CA LEU A 152 -19.97 -5.76 12.52
C LEU A 152 -19.94 -4.23 12.46
N LYS A 153 -18.78 -3.62 12.74
CA LYS A 153 -18.59 -2.17 12.79
C LYS A 153 -17.65 -1.67 11.70
N LEU A 154 -17.41 -2.47 10.67
CA LEU A 154 -16.47 -2.11 9.62
C LEU A 154 -16.95 -0.86 8.88
N GLU A 155 -16.12 0.15 8.87
CA GLU A 155 -16.34 1.42 8.16
C GLU A 155 -15.50 1.51 6.89
N MET A 156 -14.36 0.81 6.84
CA MET A 156 -13.46 0.84 5.69
C MET A 156 -12.55 -0.40 5.62
N LEU A 157 -12.47 -1.01 4.44
CA LEU A 157 -11.37 -1.86 4.02
C LEU A 157 -10.49 -1.08 3.04
N LEU A 158 -9.27 -0.76 3.46
CA LEU A 158 -8.25 -0.11 2.64
C LEU A 158 -7.29 -1.20 2.12
N HIS A 159 -7.25 -1.41 0.82
CA HIS A 159 -6.34 -2.35 0.18
C HIS A 159 -5.20 -1.62 -0.53
N GLU A 160 -3.98 -1.97 -0.17
CA GLU A 160 -2.79 -1.52 -0.88
C GLU A 160 -2.56 -2.39 -2.11
N SER A 161 -2.64 -1.79 -3.29
CA SER A 161 -2.34 -2.38 -4.58
C SER A 161 -1.11 -1.69 -5.21
N THR A 162 -1.02 -1.61 -6.53
CA THR A 162 0.06 -0.92 -7.23
C THR A 162 -0.43 -0.33 -8.55
N ALA A 163 0.12 0.81 -8.96
CA ALA A 163 -0.22 1.42 -10.26
C ALA A 163 0.09 0.46 -11.43
N TYR A 164 1.04 -0.45 -11.25
CA TYR A 164 1.46 -1.40 -12.28
C TYR A 164 0.43 -2.49 -12.58
N VAL A 165 -0.65 -2.64 -11.80
CA VAL A 165 -1.73 -3.60 -12.11
C VAL A 165 -2.35 -3.35 -13.48
N CYS A 166 -2.11 -2.19 -14.09
CA CYS A 166 -2.46 -1.92 -15.47
C CYS A 166 -1.76 -2.83 -16.51
N GLY A 167 -0.70 -3.55 -16.13
CA GLY A 167 0.03 -4.46 -17.00
C GLY A 167 0.81 -3.71 -18.08
N GLU A 168 0.85 -4.28 -19.28
CA GLU A 168 1.51 -3.66 -20.45
C GLU A 168 0.63 -2.66 -21.21
N ARG A 169 -0.56 -2.33 -20.67
CA ARG A 169 -1.46 -1.32 -21.26
C ARG A 169 -0.77 0.04 -21.30
N ALA A 170 -0.99 0.76 -22.40
CA ALA A 170 -0.44 2.10 -22.63
C ALA A 170 -1.56 3.12 -22.90
N GLY A 171 -1.23 4.40 -22.74
CA GLY A 171 -2.17 5.52 -22.92
C GLY A 171 -2.90 5.89 -21.62
N LEU A 172 -4.07 6.51 -21.76
CA LEU A 172 -4.91 6.89 -20.62
C LEU A 172 -5.59 5.66 -20.04
N ILE A 173 -5.29 5.34 -18.79
CA ILE A 173 -5.87 4.21 -18.06
C ILE A 173 -6.70 4.80 -16.92
N ALA A 174 -8.02 4.63 -17.01
CA ALA A 174 -8.94 5.05 -15.97
C ALA A 174 -8.80 4.16 -14.72
N GLU A 175 -9.24 4.67 -13.57
CA GLU A 175 -9.15 3.93 -12.31
C GLU A 175 -10.16 2.79 -12.21
N ASP A 176 -11.15 2.77 -13.10
CA ASP A 176 -12.17 1.74 -13.16
C ASP A 176 -11.60 0.39 -13.64
N LEU A 177 -12.26 -0.69 -13.23
CA LEU A 177 -11.88 -2.05 -13.56
C LEU A 177 -12.61 -2.56 -14.81
N SER A 178 -12.96 -1.67 -15.76
CA SER A 178 -13.67 -2.07 -16.98
C SER A 178 -12.69 -2.56 -18.05
N SER A 179 -12.61 -3.89 -18.25
CA SER A 179 -11.95 -4.47 -19.42
C SER A 179 -12.44 -5.88 -19.71
N SER A 180 -12.44 -6.28 -20.98
CA SER A 180 -12.83 -7.63 -21.40
C SER A 180 -11.96 -8.73 -20.77
N LEU A 181 -10.67 -8.45 -20.52
CA LEU A 181 -9.77 -9.38 -19.83
C LEU A 181 -10.22 -9.65 -18.38
N ILE A 182 -10.77 -8.62 -17.71
CA ILE A 182 -11.31 -8.75 -16.36
C ILE A 182 -12.57 -9.60 -16.37
N ASP A 183 -13.44 -9.41 -17.36
CA ASP A 183 -14.64 -10.24 -17.54
C ASP A 183 -14.26 -11.72 -17.78
N ASP A 184 -13.24 -11.98 -18.58
CA ASP A 184 -12.75 -13.35 -18.83
C ASP A 184 -12.15 -13.99 -17.56
N ILE A 185 -11.39 -13.23 -16.76
CA ILE A 185 -10.84 -13.71 -15.48
C ILE A 185 -11.97 -14.05 -14.50
N ILE A 186 -13.01 -13.22 -14.43
CA ILE A 186 -14.13 -13.41 -13.51
C ILE A 186 -14.99 -14.61 -13.94
N ASN A 187 -15.38 -14.68 -15.21
CA ASN A 187 -16.38 -15.63 -15.68
C ASN A 187 -15.87 -17.08 -15.79
N ASN A 188 -14.54 -17.29 -15.82
CA ASN A 188 -13.95 -18.60 -16.06
C ASN A 188 -13.36 -19.28 -14.83
N ASN A 189 -13.75 -18.90 -13.61
CA ASN A 189 -13.21 -19.45 -12.35
C ASN A 189 -11.67 -19.42 -12.32
N PHE A 190 -11.09 -18.32 -12.80
CA PHE A 190 -9.66 -18.21 -13.07
C PHE A 190 -8.78 -18.54 -11.86
N GLU A 191 -9.16 -18.08 -10.67
CA GLU A 191 -8.41 -18.37 -9.44
C GLU A 191 -8.29 -19.87 -9.17
N LEU A 192 -9.40 -20.60 -9.34
CA LEU A 192 -9.45 -22.04 -9.13
C LEU A 192 -8.59 -22.77 -10.16
N HIS A 193 -8.59 -22.28 -11.41
CA HIS A 193 -7.74 -22.83 -12.47
C HIS A 193 -6.25 -22.62 -12.17
N GLU A 194 -5.83 -21.41 -11.80
CA GLU A 194 -4.43 -21.13 -11.46
C GLU A 194 -3.96 -21.91 -10.24
N LYS A 195 -4.80 -22.02 -9.20
CA LYS A 195 -4.52 -22.85 -8.01
C LYS A 195 -4.31 -24.31 -8.39
N LYS A 196 -5.21 -24.87 -9.21
CA LYS A 196 -5.11 -26.25 -9.67
C LYS A 196 -3.84 -26.48 -10.49
N LEU A 197 -3.51 -25.57 -11.40
CA LEU A 197 -2.26 -25.62 -12.19
C LEU A 197 -1.03 -25.67 -11.29
N VAL A 198 -0.99 -24.81 -10.26
CA VAL A 198 0.09 -24.78 -9.28
C VAL A 198 0.17 -26.09 -8.49
N GLU A 199 -0.95 -26.58 -7.97
CA GLU A 199 -1.01 -27.83 -7.22
C GLU A 199 -0.54 -29.02 -8.04
N GLU A 200 -1.02 -29.16 -9.29
CA GLU A 200 -0.62 -30.20 -10.23
C GLU A 200 0.89 -30.13 -10.49
N THR A 201 1.41 -28.94 -10.82
CA THR A 201 2.84 -28.75 -11.09
C THR A 201 3.70 -29.09 -9.86
N LEU A 202 3.27 -28.68 -8.66
CA LEU A 202 3.97 -29.01 -7.41
C LEU A 202 3.98 -30.51 -7.14
N ASN A 203 2.83 -31.17 -7.31
CA ASN A 203 2.68 -32.60 -7.06
C ASN A 203 3.51 -33.43 -8.06
N GLU A 204 3.52 -33.04 -9.33
CA GLU A 204 4.36 -33.67 -10.36
C GLU A 204 5.85 -33.58 -10.02
N ARG A 205 6.33 -32.39 -9.64
CA ARG A 205 7.75 -32.21 -9.28
C ARG A 205 8.13 -33.00 -8.03
N LYS A 206 7.26 -33.04 -7.02
CA LYS A 206 7.48 -33.86 -5.83
C LYS A 206 7.49 -35.35 -6.16
N ALA A 207 6.58 -35.83 -7.01
CA ALA A 207 6.53 -37.22 -7.45
C ALA A 207 7.78 -37.64 -8.24
N GLN A 208 8.40 -36.70 -8.96
CA GLN A 208 9.69 -36.90 -9.65
C GLN A 208 10.91 -36.89 -8.71
N GLY A 209 10.71 -36.67 -7.39
CA GLY A 209 11.80 -36.56 -6.44
C GLY A 209 12.65 -35.30 -6.61
N ALA A 210 12.08 -34.23 -7.18
CA ALA A 210 12.79 -32.97 -7.36
C ALA A 210 13.20 -32.35 -6.01
N SER A 211 14.38 -31.73 -5.97
CA SER A 211 14.84 -31.00 -4.79
C SER A 211 14.04 -29.70 -4.59
N GLU A 212 14.09 -29.16 -3.37
CA GLU A 212 13.41 -27.89 -3.03
C GLU A 212 13.91 -26.70 -3.88
N GLU A 213 15.18 -26.73 -4.29
CA GLU A 213 15.76 -25.73 -5.20
C GLU A 213 15.12 -25.81 -6.59
N ILE A 214 14.95 -27.03 -7.13
CA ILE A 214 14.31 -27.24 -8.43
C ILE A 214 12.85 -26.82 -8.35
N ILE A 215 12.12 -27.23 -7.30
CA ILE A 215 10.73 -26.83 -7.07
C ILE A 215 10.61 -25.30 -7.02
N THR A 216 11.48 -24.66 -6.24
CA THR A 216 11.50 -23.19 -6.14
C THR A 216 11.72 -22.55 -7.50
N ARG A 217 12.72 -23.00 -8.28
CA ARG A 217 12.97 -22.47 -9.63
C ARG A 217 11.77 -22.67 -10.55
N THR A 218 11.21 -23.88 -10.60
CA THR A 218 10.03 -24.19 -11.42
C THR A 218 8.84 -23.30 -11.07
N MET A 219 8.57 -23.07 -9.78
CA MET A 219 7.47 -22.21 -9.36
C MET A 219 7.70 -20.74 -9.72
N LYS A 220 8.95 -20.26 -9.69
CA LYS A 220 9.28 -18.91 -10.15
C LYS A 220 9.10 -18.77 -11.65
N ASP A 221 9.63 -19.72 -12.42
CA ASP A 221 9.52 -19.75 -13.88
C ASP A 221 8.06 -19.78 -14.32
N LEU A 222 7.24 -20.64 -13.68
CA LEU A 222 5.80 -20.71 -13.91
C LEU A 222 5.12 -19.36 -13.67
N GLY A 223 5.39 -18.70 -12.55
CA GLY A 223 4.79 -17.41 -12.23
C GLY A 223 5.12 -16.32 -13.25
N ILE A 224 6.32 -16.33 -13.82
CA ILE A 224 6.72 -15.38 -14.88
C ILE A 224 6.05 -15.73 -16.21
N GLU A 225 5.96 -17.02 -16.54
CA GLU A 225 5.25 -17.50 -17.73
C GLU A 225 3.77 -17.10 -17.69
N ARG A 226 3.08 -17.35 -16.56
CA ARG A 226 1.68 -16.97 -16.38
C ARG A 226 1.48 -15.46 -16.47
N ALA A 227 2.33 -14.68 -15.80
CA ALA A 227 2.23 -13.22 -15.88
C ALA A 227 2.30 -12.71 -17.33
N LYS A 228 3.28 -13.18 -18.10
CA LYS A 228 3.46 -12.78 -19.51
C LYS A 228 2.31 -13.24 -20.39
N LEU A 229 1.80 -14.45 -20.17
CA LEU A 229 0.67 -14.99 -20.93
C LEU A 229 -0.55 -14.05 -20.87
N TYR A 230 -0.78 -13.42 -19.71
CA TYR A 230 -1.92 -12.53 -19.51
C TYR A 230 -1.59 -11.03 -19.62
N GLY A 231 -0.39 -10.66 -20.08
CA GLY A 231 -0.02 -9.28 -20.35
C GLY A 231 0.49 -8.49 -19.13
N TRP A 232 1.07 -9.18 -18.15
CA TRP A 232 1.78 -8.58 -17.02
C TRP A 232 3.27 -8.91 -17.03
N PRO A 233 4.13 -7.96 -16.64
CA PRO A 233 5.58 -8.11 -16.81
C PRO A 233 6.23 -9.11 -15.84
N ASN A 234 5.60 -9.37 -14.69
CA ASN A 234 6.13 -10.23 -13.63
C ASN A 234 5.04 -10.74 -12.68
N THR A 235 5.40 -11.73 -11.87
CA THR A 235 4.48 -12.45 -10.96
C THR A 235 3.87 -11.55 -9.89
N TYR A 236 4.62 -10.58 -9.35
CA TYR A 236 4.10 -9.66 -8.35
C TYR A 236 2.94 -8.83 -8.91
N VAL A 237 3.17 -8.14 -10.03
CA VAL A 237 2.17 -7.26 -10.62
C VAL A 237 0.94 -8.06 -11.04
N PHE A 238 1.16 -9.23 -11.64
CA PHE A 238 0.09 -10.12 -12.06
C PHE A 238 -0.78 -10.58 -10.88
N THR A 239 -0.18 -11.10 -9.81
CA THR A 239 -0.96 -11.56 -8.65
C THR A 239 -1.64 -10.42 -7.89
N LYS A 240 -1.06 -9.21 -7.88
CA LYS A 240 -1.74 -8.01 -7.37
C LYS A 240 -2.96 -7.63 -8.20
N ALA A 241 -2.86 -7.69 -9.53
CA ALA A 241 -3.98 -7.41 -10.42
C ALA A 241 -5.12 -8.41 -10.23
N ILE A 242 -4.80 -9.71 -10.17
CA ILE A 242 -5.78 -10.77 -9.93
C ILE A 242 -6.47 -10.59 -8.56
N GLY A 243 -5.69 -10.37 -7.49
CA GLY A 243 -6.23 -10.14 -6.16
C GLY A 243 -7.16 -8.91 -6.10
N GLU A 244 -6.81 -7.85 -6.83
CA GLU A 244 -7.64 -6.65 -6.94
C GLU A 244 -8.96 -6.90 -7.69
N ILE A 245 -8.92 -7.64 -8.80
CA ILE A 245 -10.11 -8.01 -9.58
C ILE A 245 -11.09 -8.80 -8.71
N PHE A 246 -10.60 -9.84 -8.02
CA PHE A 246 -11.45 -10.65 -7.16
C PHE A 246 -11.96 -9.91 -5.94
N LEU A 247 -11.14 -9.03 -5.36
CA LEU A 247 -11.55 -8.14 -4.27
C LEU A 247 -12.70 -7.24 -4.70
N HIS A 248 -12.58 -6.58 -5.86
CA HIS A 248 -13.60 -5.67 -6.37
C HIS A 248 -14.89 -6.41 -6.69
N HIS A 249 -14.81 -7.57 -7.35
CA HIS A 249 -15.97 -8.36 -7.72
C HIS A 249 -16.70 -8.96 -6.50
N SER A 250 -15.94 -9.38 -5.49
CA SER A 250 -16.48 -10.09 -4.33
C SER A 250 -16.86 -9.17 -3.16
N LYS A 251 -16.63 -7.86 -3.24
CA LYS A 251 -16.78 -6.93 -2.09
C LYS A 251 -18.22 -6.76 -1.61
N ASP A 252 -19.22 -7.05 -2.44
CA ASP A 252 -20.62 -6.70 -2.23
C ASP A 252 -20.79 -5.19 -1.90
N ASN A 253 -21.42 -4.89 -0.76
CA ASN A 253 -21.67 -3.54 -0.25
C ASN A 253 -20.59 -3.04 0.71
N LEU A 254 -19.46 -3.76 0.83
CA LEU A 254 -18.40 -3.41 1.77
C LEU A 254 -17.69 -2.11 1.32
N PRO A 255 -17.49 -1.13 2.22
CA PRO A 255 -16.77 0.10 1.89
C PRO A 255 -15.29 -0.19 1.63
N LEU A 256 -14.93 -0.23 0.35
CA LEU A 256 -13.61 -0.60 -0.15
C LEU A 256 -12.90 0.63 -0.74
N VAL A 257 -11.65 0.85 -0.32
CA VAL A 257 -10.72 1.80 -0.93
C VAL A 257 -9.52 1.01 -1.43
N ILE A 258 -9.17 1.17 -2.71
CA ILE A 258 -7.96 0.59 -3.29
C ILE A 258 -6.99 1.74 -3.55
N ILE A 259 -5.77 1.65 -3.02
CA ILE A 259 -4.69 2.60 -3.32
C ILE A 259 -3.68 1.93 -4.24
N ARG A 260 -3.28 2.60 -5.32
CA ARG A 260 -2.36 2.06 -6.34
C ARG A 260 -1.08 2.91 -6.41
N PRO A 261 -0.17 2.83 -5.43
CA PRO A 261 1.10 3.55 -5.49
C PRO A 261 2.02 3.02 -6.62
N THR A 262 2.86 3.92 -7.15
CA THR A 262 4.04 3.60 -7.98
C THR A 262 5.24 3.25 -7.07
N VAL A 263 6.47 3.57 -7.46
CA VAL A 263 7.66 3.28 -6.66
C VAL A 263 7.67 4.18 -5.43
N VAL A 264 7.47 3.59 -4.25
CA VAL A 264 7.57 4.32 -2.98
C VAL A 264 9.02 4.33 -2.49
N THR A 265 9.54 5.52 -2.20
CA THR A 265 10.88 5.72 -1.66
C THR A 265 10.85 6.26 -0.22
N SER A 266 12.00 6.70 0.27
CA SER A 266 12.22 7.21 1.63
C SER A 266 11.27 8.33 2.04
N THR A 267 11.19 8.56 3.35
CA THR A 267 10.44 9.67 3.92
C THR A 267 11.03 11.02 3.48
N TYR A 268 10.18 11.93 3.02
CA TYR A 268 10.62 13.27 2.62
C TYR A 268 10.88 14.17 3.83
N LYS A 269 9.94 14.21 4.78
CA LYS A 269 9.97 15.13 5.92
C LYS A 269 9.62 14.47 7.24
N GLU A 270 8.53 13.71 7.28
CA GLU A 270 8.02 13.09 8.50
C GLU A 270 8.17 11.55 8.47
N PRO A 271 8.41 10.91 9.64
CA PRO A 271 8.71 11.53 10.93
C PRO A 271 10.07 12.25 10.95
N PHE A 272 10.98 11.86 10.07
CA PHE A 272 12.24 12.56 9.78
C PHE A 272 12.65 12.24 8.34
N PRO A 273 13.45 13.07 7.66
CA PRO A 273 13.85 12.85 6.26
C PRO A 273 14.77 11.64 6.10
N GLY A 274 14.63 10.95 4.96
CA GLY A 274 15.57 9.92 4.48
C GLY A 274 15.41 8.53 5.09
N TRP A 275 14.38 8.27 5.89
CA TRP A 275 14.15 6.93 6.43
C TRP A 275 13.63 5.99 5.33
N THR A 276 14.29 4.84 5.16
CA THR A 276 13.82 3.72 4.33
C THR A 276 13.95 2.42 5.10
N GLN A 277 13.07 1.47 4.80
CA GLN A 277 13.18 0.11 5.32
C GLN A 277 13.96 -0.77 4.34
N GLY A 278 15.24 -0.98 4.64
CA GLY A 278 16.14 -1.80 3.82
C GLY A 278 16.43 -1.19 2.45
N LEU A 279 17.16 -1.93 1.62
CA LEU A 279 17.41 -1.55 0.22
C LEU A 279 16.40 -2.26 -0.68
N ARG A 280 15.47 -1.50 -1.25
CA ARG A 280 14.49 -1.99 -2.23
C ARG A 280 14.83 -1.47 -3.62
N THR A 281 14.28 -2.10 -4.65
CA THR A 281 14.46 -1.85 -6.10
C THR A 281 15.30 -0.60 -6.45
N ILE A 282 14.75 0.60 -6.25
CA ILE A 282 15.44 1.87 -6.58
C ILE A 282 16.46 2.32 -5.52
N ASP A 283 16.23 2.05 -4.25
CA ASP A 283 17.15 2.36 -3.15
C ASP A 283 18.50 1.65 -3.38
N SER A 284 18.50 0.44 -3.95
CA SER A 284 19.71 -0.30 -4.33
C SER A 284 20.52 0.43 -5.39
N ILE A 285 19.86 1.07 -6.36
CA ILE A 285 20.50 1.89 -7.40
C ILE A 285 21.14 3.12 -6.76
N PHE A 286 20.39 3.85 -5.92
CA PHE A 286 20.91 5.02 -5.20
C PHE A 286 22.07 4.68 -4.27
N ALA A 287 21.97 3.58 -3.52
CA ALA A 287 23.05 3.12 -2.65
C ALA A 287 24.29 2.68 -3.45
N GLY A 288 24.09 2.04 -4.61
CA GLY A 288 25.17 1.67 -5.52
C GLY A 288 25.91 2.89 -6.06
N TYR A 289 25.15 3.92 -6.47
CA TYR A 289 25.69 5.19 -6.97
C TYR A 289 26.43 5.96 -5.86
N GLY A 290 25.79 6.14 -4.69
CA GLY A 290 26.38 6.84 -3.56
C GLY A 290 27.64 6.16 -3.00
N LYS A 291 27.77 4.84 -3.15
CA LYS A 291 28.99 4.08 -2.80
C LYS A 291 30.06 4.07 -3.90
N GLY A 292 29.81 4.72 -5.04
CA GLY A 292 30.71 4.71 -6.20
C GLY A 292 30.82 3.37 -6.93
N LYS A 293 29.98 2.39 -6.59
CA LYS A 293 29.94 1.07 -7.25
C LYS A 293 29.20 1.10 -8.57
N LEU A 294 28.18 1.95 -8.67
CA LEU A 294 27.45 2.23 -9.90
C LEU A 294 27.88 3.60 -10.42
N LYS A 295 28.54 3.65 -11.57
CA LYS A 295 29.05 4.91 -12.15
C LYS A 295 28.02 5.62 -13.03
N CYS A 296 27.16 4.86 -13.68
CA CYS A 296 26.08 5.37 -14.53
C CYS A 296 24.91 4.39 -14.52
N LEU A 297 23.71 4.91 -14.80
CA LEU A 297 22.51 4.12 -15.06
C LEU A 297 22.08 4.43 -16.50
N LEU A 298 21.94 3.40 -17.33
CA LEU A 298 21.41 3.57 -18.69
C LEU A 298 19.89 3.66 -18.59
N VAL A 299 19.35 4.82 -18.90
CA VAL A 299 17.92 5.09 -18.99
C VAL A 299 17.63 5.82 -20.28
N ASP A 300 16.45 5.60 -20.83
CA ASP A 300 15.94 6.47 -21.89
C ASP A 300 15.65 7.85 -21.27
N PRO A 301 16.28 8.93 -21.77
CA PRO A 301 16.07 10.28 -21.21
C PRO A 301 14.64 10.79 -21.38
N MET A 302 13.84 10.18 -22.25
CA MET A 302 12.43 10.53 -22.44
C MET A 302 11.49 9.76 -21.52
N SER A 303 11.98 8.73 -20.83
CA SER A 303 11.17 7.95 -19.92
C SER A 303 10.91 8.70 -18.62
N VAL A 304 9.64 8.74 -18.20
CA VAL A 304 9.24 9.31 -16.91
C VAL A 304 9.41 8.24 -15.83
N PHE A 305 10.18 8.56 -14.80
CA PHE A 305 10.38 7.69 -13.66
C PHE A 305 9.60 8.22 -12.45
N ASP A 306 8.37 7.73 -12.27
CA ASP A 306 7.50 8.15 -11.18
C ASP A 306 7.88 7.48 -9.86
N MET A 307 8.19 8.31 -8.87
CA MET A 307 8.55 7.92 -7.51
C MET A 307 7.80 8.76 -6.50
N ILE A 308 7.13 8.09 -5.56
CA ILE A 308 6.40 8.74 -4.48
C ILE A 308 7.28 8.72 -3.23
N GLN A 309 7.63 9.91 -2.74
CA GLN A 309 8.24 10.06 -1.42
C GLN A 309 7.17 9.97 -0.34
N LEU A 310 7.50 9.35 0.79
CA LEU A 310 6.58 9.36 1.92
C LEU A 310 6.58 10.73 2.59
N VAL A 311 5.60 11.54 2.23
CA VAL A 311 5.31 12.81 2.92
C VAL A 311 4.27 12.53 3.99
N GLY A 312 4.67 12.57 5.27
CA GLY A 312 3.69 12.76 6.32
C GLY A 312 3.12 14.16 6.15
N VAL A 313 1.85 14.22 5.76
CA VAL A 313 1.17 15.48 5.55
C VAL A 313 1.05 16.20 6.89
N GLY A 314 1.40 17.49 6.88
CA GLY A 314 1.30 18.38 8.03
C GLY A 314 -0.15 18.49 8.52
N ALA A 315 -0.29 18.81 9.80
CA ALA A 315 -1.53 19.01 10.56
C ALA A 315 -2.82 19.10 9.71
N GLY A 316 -3.62 18.02 9.71
CA GLY A 316 -5.01 18.05 9.23
C GLY A 316 -5.37 17.11 8.07
N ARG A 317 -4.41 16.51 7.36
CA ARG A 317 -4.69 15.50 6.33
C ARG A 317 -3.79 14.27 6.56
N VAL A 318 -4.36 13.08 6.61
CA VAL A 318 -3.61 11.83 6.29
C VAL A 318 -3.96 11.50 4.84
N SER A 319 -3.46 12.31 3.92
CA SER A 319 -3.41 11.92 2.51
C SER A 319 -2.01 11.37 2.25
N MET A 320 -1.88 10.27 1.49
CA MET A 320 -0.65 10.09 0.71
C MET A 320 -0.59 11.30 -0.22
N GLY A 321 0.25 12.28 0.11
CA GLY A 321 0.45 13.45 -0.73
C GLY A 321 1.32 13.06 -1.92
N PHE A 322 0.72 12.98 -3.10
CA PHE A 322 1.40 12.77 -4.38
C PHE A 322 2.13 14.07 -4.76
N GLY A 323 3.46 14.03 -4.73
CA GLY A 323 4.30 15.13 -5.18
C GLY A 323 4.93 14.79 -6.52
N LEU A 324 4.29 15.19 -7.62
CA LEU A 324 4.93 15.28 -8.94
C LEU A 324 5.84 16.51 -8.95
N SER A 325 7.15 16.31 -9.14
CA SER A 325 8.04 17.43 -9.44
C SER A 325 8.21 17.56 -10.96
N ARG A 326 7.66 18.67 -11.47
CA ARG A 326 7.71 19.25 -12.83
C ARG A 326 7.04 18.49 -13.98
N CYS A 327 5.70 18.47 -13.95
CA CYS A 327 4.80 19.16 -14.89
C CYS A 327 3.41 18.50 -14.84
N GLY A 328 2.39 19.24 -14.37
CA GLY A 328 0.99 18.81 -14.36
C GLY A 328 0.53 18.27 -13.00
N GLY A 329 -0.37 19.00 -12.33
CA GLY A 329 -0.87 18.68 -10.99
C GLY A 329 -1.85 17.51 -10.96
N LEU A 330 -2.06 16.94 -9.77
CA LEU A 330 -3.12 15.97 -9.50
C LEU A 330 -3.92 16.38 -8.26
N TRP A 331 -5.24 16.34 -8.39
CA TRP A 331 -6.22 16.50 -7.32
C TRP A 331 -6.83 15.13 -7.00
N ALA A 332 -7.12 14.85 -5.74
CA ALA A 332 -7.89 13.66 -5.35
C ALA A 332 -9.34 14.07 -5.02
N TYR A 333 -10.32 13.38 -5.60
CA TYR A 333 -11.74 13.49 -5.26
C TYR A 333 -12.18 12.23 -4.53
N ALA A 334 -13.10 12.39 -3.57
CA ALA A 334 -13.95 11.32 -3.06
C ALA A 334 -15.39 11.65 -3.44
N GLN A 335 -16.06 10.75 -4.16
CA GLN A 335 -17.51 10.83 -4.39
C GLN A 335 -18.23 10.10 -3.26
N ASP A 336 -19.35 10.66 -2.80
CA ASP A 336 -20.32 9.92 -2.00
C ASP A 336 -21.36 9.24 -2.90
N ASN A 337 -22.20 8.40 -2.29
CA ASN A 337 -23.16 7.52 -2.97
C ASN A 337 -24.29 8.25 -3.73
N GLU A 338 -24.30 9.59 -3.76
CA GLU A 338 -25.34 10.38 -4.44
C GLU A 338 -24.80 11.24 -5.60
N GLY A 339 -23.50 11.14 -5.91
CA GLY A 339 -22.95 11.70 -7.15
C GLY A 339 -22.91 13.23 -7.22
N GLN A 340 -22.98 13.95 -6.09
CA GLN A 340 -22.90 15.41 -6.08
C GLN A 340 -21.47 15.90 -5.80
N GLN A 341 -20.90 16.68 -6.74
CA GLN A 341 -19.61 17.36 -6.58
C GLN A 341 -19.69 18.43 -5.47
N VAL A 342 -18.74 18.41 -4.53
CA VAL A 342 -18.60 19.48 -3.53
C VAL A 342 -17.24 20.19 -3.70
N ALA A 343 -17.33 21.42 -4.23
CA ALA A 343 -16.34 22.51 -4.27
C ALA A 343 -15.25 22.50 -5.37
N GLU A 344 -15.36 23.48 -6.29
CA GLU A 344 -14.33 23.95 -7.22
C GLU A 344 -13.40 24.97 -6.52
N ALA A 345 -12.09 24.91 -6.77
CA ALA A 345 -11.16 25.99 -6.46
C ALA A 345 -10.29 26.28 -7.69
N HIS A 346 -10.44 27.49 -8.23
CA HIS A 346 -9.80 27.98 -9.46
C HIS A 346 -8.27 28.00 -9.38
N GLN A 347 -7.64 27.61 -10.49
CA GLN A 347 -6.21 27.74 -10.76
C GLN A 347 -5.95 29.06 -11.49
N ALA A 348 -5.05 29.90 -10.98
CA ALA A 348 -4.45 30.99 -11.76
C ALA A 348 -3.14 30.47 -12.36
N THR A 349 -3.14 30.11 -13.64
CA THR A 349 -1.94 29.76 -14.42
C THR A 349 -1.43 31.02 -15.13
N GLY A 350 -0.20 31.42 -14.83
CA GLY A 350 0.50 32.50 -15.55
C GLY A 350 1.66 31.94 -16.36
N THR A 351 1.46 31.74 -17.66
CA THR A 351 2.52 31.64 -18.66
C THR A 351 2.46 32.89 -19.53
N LYS A 352 3.49 33.74 -19.45
CA LYS A 352 3.71 34.86 -20.37
C LYS A 352 4.30 34.30 -21.67
N ASP A 353 3.56 34.41 -22.76
CA ASP A 353 4.12 34.47 -24.10
C ASP A 353 3.86 35.87 -24.68
N LEU A 354 4.88 36.40 -25.36
CA LEU A 354 4.93 37.72 -25.98
C LEU A 354 4.10 37.74 -27.27
N GLY A 355 3.16 38.69 -27.42
CA GLY A 355 2.56 38.99 -28.73
C GLY A 355 1.24 39.77 -28.70
N GLN A 356 1.35 41.09 -28.87
CA GLN A 356 0.36 42.03 -29.45
C GLN A 356 -1.01 42.29 -28.76
N GLN A 357 -1.02 43.46 -28.09
CA GLN A 357 -1.96 44.60 -28.18
C GLN A 357 -3.47 44.47 -27.87
N ASP A 358 -3.87 45.41 -26.96
CA ASP A 358 -5.17 46.09 -26.78
C ASP A 358 -6.34 45.28 -26.17
N THR A 359 -7.11 45.72 -25.17
CA THR A 359 -7.22 46.99 -24.40
C THR A 359 -7.94 46.74 -23.06
N SER A 360 -7.62 47.53 -22.03
CA SER A 360 -8.39 47.83 -20.78
C SER A 360 -8.74 46.64 -19.85
N SER A 361 -8.46 46.62 -18.54
CA SER A 361 -8.53 47.69 -17.53
C SER A 361 -7.84 47.20 -16.24
N ASP A 362 -7.08 48.12 -15.65
CA ASP A 362 -6.60 48.29 -14.26
C ASP A 362 -6.83 47.18 -13.20
N VAL A 363 -5.74 46.58 -12.70
CA VAL A 363 -5.46 46.43 -11.25
C VAL A 363 -3.94 46.44 -11.02
N GLN A 364 -3.49 47.29 -10.08
CA GLN A 364 -2.11 47.54 -9.71
C GLN A 364 -1.35 46.30 -9.20
N ILE A 365 -0.16 46.05 -9.76
CA ILE A 365 0.87 45.15 -9.23
C ILE A 365 1.82 45.99 -8.36
N ILE A 366 1.99 45.64 -7.08
CA ILE A 366 3.12 46.08 -6.28
C ILE A 366 4.14 44.93 -6.27
N GLU A 367 5.18 45.06 -7.09
CA GLU A 367 6.41 44.27 -6.99
C GLU A 367 7.27 44.83 -5.86
N HIS A 368 7.76 43.96 -4.97
CA HIS A 368 9.05 44.19 -4.33
C HIS A 368 9.91 42.92 -4.37
N VAL A 369 11.03 43.11 -5.06
CA VAL A 369 12.19 42.24 -5.25
C VAL A 369 13.13 42.41 -4.06
N SER A 370 13.82 41.32 -3.69
CA SER A 370 15.25 41.21 -3.32
C SER A 370 15.41 40.09 -2.27
N ASP A 371 16.01 38.96 -2.64
CA ASP A 371 17.44 38.69 -2.73
C ASP A 371 18.16 38.60 -1.37
N ALA A 372 18.84 37.46 -1.22
CA ALA A 372 20.00 37.09 -0.37
C ALA A 372 19.70 35.78 0.38
N GLY A 373 20.52 34.74 0.35
CA GLY A 373 21.91 34.63 -0.09
C GLY A 373 22.59 33.56 0.78
N PHE A 374 23.35 32.68 0.11
CA PHE A 374 24.15 31.54 0.58
C PHE A 374 23.43 30.22 0.90
#